data_AF-A0A2N1HKX9-F1
#
_entry.id   AF-A0A2N1HKX9-F1
#
_cell.length_a   1.000
_cell.length_b   1.000
_cell.length_c   1.000
_cell.angle_alpha   90.00
_cell.angle_beta   90.00
_cell.angle_gamma   90.00
#
_symmetry.space_group_name_H-M   'P 1'
#
loop_
_entity.id
_entity.type
_entity.pdbx_description
1 polymer ?
#
loop_
_entity_poly.entity_id
_entity_poly.type
_entity_poly.pdbx_seq_one_letter_code
_entity_poly.pdbx_strand_id
1 'polypeptide(L)'
;MAMKVFALITALLFSVSALAMPKITVKHQRNALGFAQVQVSNDTMENLICHVAIDGNKVLFRLQAMGYSRWFTATDIRYNHTNFSVWCDYLRLHPKYQKK
;
A
#
# COMPACT_ATOMS: atom_id res chain seq x y z
N MET A 1 1.74 36.91 -29.99
CA MET A 1 1.02 35.67 -29.63
C MET A 1 1.97 34.52 -29.27
N ALA A 2 3.04 34.27 -30.03
CA ALA A 2 3.98 33.17 -29.80
C ALA A 2 4.52 33.06 -28.36
N MET A 3 4.85 34.19 -27.71
CA MET A 3 5.38 34.18 -26.33
C MET A 3 4.35 33.73 -25.28
N LYS A 4 3.06 34.05 -25.49
CA LYS A 4 1.98 33.58 -24.60
C LYS A 4 1.72 32.08 -24.78
N VAL A 5 1.81 31.59 -26.01
CA VAL A 5 1.69 30.16 -26.34
C VAL A 5 2.88 29.39 -25.75
N PHE A 6 4.09 29.91 -25.89
CA PHE A 6 5.30 29.34 -25.30
C PHE A 6 5.21 29.24 -23.77
N ALA A 7 4.81 30.33 -23.11
CA ALA A 7 4.60 30.36 -21.67
C ALA A 7 3.56 29.32 -21.20
N LEU A 8 2.46 29.17 -21.94
CA LEU A 8 1.39 28.20 -21.65
C LEU A 8 1.89 26.75 -21.77
N ILE A 9 2.70 26.45 -22.79
CA ILE A 9 3.29 25.13 -23.01
C ILE A 9 4.25 24.78 -21.87
N THR A 10 5.12 25.71 -21.46
CA THR A 10 6.01 25.49 -20.32
C THR A 10 5.24 25.25 -19.03
N ALA A 11 4.18 26.01 -18.74
CA ALA A 11 3.37 25.81 -17.54
C ALA A 11 2.69 24.43 -17.51
N LEU A 12 2.22 23.95 -18.66
CA LEU A 12 1.58 22.64 -18.77
C LEU A 12 2.55 21.49 -18.47
N LEU A 13 3.81 21.59 -18.92
CA LEU A 13 4.84 20.56 -18.71
C LEU A 13 5.25 20.39 -17.24
N PHE A 14 5.17 21.46 -16.42
CA PHE A 14 5.51 21.40 -15.00
C PHE A 14 4.34 21.03 -14.08
N SER A 15 3.13 20.90 -14.61
CA SER A 15 1.92 20.68 -13.80
C SER A 15 1.70 19.25 -13.31
N VAL A 16 2.49 18.26 -13.76
CA VAL A 16 2.26 16.85 -13.43
C VAL A 16 3.22 16.33 -12.37
N SER A 17 2.80 16.38 -11.11
CA SER A 17 3.41 15.60 -10.03
C SER A 17 2.49 14.44 -9.69
N ALA A 18 2.82 13.22 -10.13
CA ALA A 18 2.07 12.02 -9.75
C ALA A 18 2.82 11.27 -8.64
N LEU A 19 2.22 11.18 -7.45
CA LEU A 19 2.69 10.26 -6.41
C LEU A 19 2.17 8.86 -6.76
N ALA A 20 3.07 7.99 -7.23
CA ALA A 20 2.75 6.60 -7.51
C ALA A 20 2.65 5.81 -6.20
N MET A 21 1.68 4.90 -6.11
CA MET A 21 1.64 3.93 -5.02
C MET A 21 2.86 3.00 -5.08
N PRO A 22 3.41 2.57 -3.93
CA PRO A 22 4.52 1.62 -3.91
C PRO A 22 4.10 0.28 -4.53
N LYS A 23 5.04 -0.37 -5.21
CA LYS A 23 4.81 -1.71 -5.78
C LYS A 23 4.74 -2.75 -4.67
N ILE A 24 3.56 -3.34 -4.49
CA ILE A 24 3.32 -4.42 -3.53
C ILE A 24 2.68 -5.61 -4.23
N THR A 25 2.92 -6.80 -3.67
CA THR A 25 2.21 -8.02 -4.07
C THR A 25 1.37 -8.51 -2.90
N VAL A 26 0.07 -8.72 -3.14
CA VAL A 26 -0.87 -9.22 -2.13
C VAL A 26 -1.22 -10.67 -2.43
N LYS A 27 -0.95 -11.57 -1.48
CA LYS A 27 -1.28 -13.00 -1.58
C LYS A 27 -2.46 -13.30 -0.67
N HIS A 28 -3.48 -13.93 -1.23
CA HIS A 28 -4.65 -14.42 -0.49
C HIS A 28 -4.65 -15.96 -0.50
N GLN A 29 -5.03 -16.56 0.63
CA GLN A 29 -5.26 -18.00 0.72
C GLN A 29 -6.20 -18.32 1.89
N ARG A 30 -6.53 -19.61 2.07
CA ARG A 30 -7.11 -20.12 3.31
C ARG A 30 -6.06 -20.91 4.08
N ASN A 31 -6.06 -20.82 5.41
CA ASN A 31 -5.22 -21.66 6.26
C ASN A 31 -5.81 -23.08 6.39
N ALA A 32 -5.12 -23.96 7.11
CA ALA A 32 -5.56 -25.35 7.35
C ALA A 32 -6.91 -25.46 8.07
N LEU A 33 -7.32 -24.43 8.81
CA LEU A 33 -8.60 -24.35 9.51
C LEU A 33 -9.70 -23.70 8.65
N GLY A 34 -9.39 -23.35 7.40
CA GLY A 34 -10.32 -22.74 6.46
C GLY A 34 -10.47 -21.23 6.62
N PHE A 35 -9.78 -20.54 7.54
CA PHE A 35 -9.89 -19.09 7.64
C PHE A 35 -9.15 -18.40 6.50
N ALA A 36 -9.77 -17.38 5.89
CA ALA A 36 -9.11 -16.55 4.90
C ALA A 36 -7.96 -15.77 5.55
N GLN A 37 -6.85 -15.65 4.82
CA GLN A 37 -5.68 -14.90 5.27
C GLN A 37 -4.99 -14.19 4.11
N VAL A 38 -4.31 -13.09 4.44
CA VAL A 38 -3.57 -12.26 3.50
C VAL A 38 -2.12 -12.05 3.95
N GLN A 39 -1.21 -12.00 2.99
CA GLN A 39 0.18 -11.58 3.19
C GLN A 39 0.54 -10.52 2.16
N VAL A 40 1.29 -9.51 2.59
CA VAL A 40 1.73 -8.39 1.75
C VAL A 40 3.24 -8.48 1.57
N SER A 41 3.69 -8.46 0.33
CA SER A 41 5.09 -8.34 -0.08
C SER A 41 5.37 -6.90 -0.50
N ASN A 42 6.51 -6.37 -0.09
CA ASN A 42 7.04 -5.12 -0.59
C ASN A 42 8.05 -5.42 -1.70
N ASP A 43 7.72 -5.03 -2.93
CA ASP A 43 8.58 -5.28 -4.09
C ASP A 43 9.43 -4.05 -4.43
N THR A 44 9.62 -3.15 -3.46
CA THR A 44 10.44 -1.95 -3.54
C THR A 44 11.63 -1.99 -2.57
N MET A 45 12.63 -1.16 -2.85
CA MET A 45 13.81 -0.97 -1.98
C MET A 45 13.55 0.00 -0.81
N GLU A 46 12.34 0.55 -0.68
CA GLU A 46 11.97 1.47 0.38
C GLU A 46 11.16 0.78 1.47
N ASN A 47 11.31 1.22 2.71
CA ASN A 47 10.42 0.77 3.79
C ASN A 47 9.04 1.42 3.62
N LEU A 48 8.00 0.63 3.79
CA LEU A 48 6.61 1.07 3.66
C LEU A 48 5.92 1.11 5.02
N ILE A 49 4.90 1.96 5.11
CA ILE A 49 3.85 1.84 6.11
C ILE A 49 2.62 1.27 5.43
N CYS A 50 2.09 0.19 6.00
CA CYS A 50 0.97 -0.54 5.43
C CYS A 50 -0.15 -0.67 6.46
N HIS A 51 -1.37 -0.86 5.98
CA HIS A 51 -2.44 -1.41 6.77
C HIS A 51 -3.20 -2.48 6.01
N VAL A 52 -3.68 -3.45 6.76
CA VAL A 52 -4.64 -4.45 6.28
C VAL A 52 -5.92 -4.22 7.06
N ALA A 53 -7.01 -3.94 6.35
CA ALA A 53 -8.35 -3.92 6.90
C ALA A 53 -8.97 -5.31 6.71
N ILE A 54 -9.46 -5.90 7.80
CA ILE A 54 -10.20 -7.16 7.83
C ILE A 54 -11.41 -6.91 8.69
N ASP A 55 -12.62 -7.15 8.17
CA ASP A 55 -13.83 -7.08 8.99
C ASP A 55 -14.00 -5.72 9.72
N GLY A 56 -13.74 -4.62 9.00
CA GLY A 56 -13.76 -3.26 9.58
C GLY A 56 -12.59 -2.91 10.51
N ASN A 57 -11.79 -3.90 10.96
CA ASN A 57 -10.63 -3.68 11.81
C ASN A 57 -9.37 -3.42 10.99
N LYS A 58 -8.65 -2.35 11.29
CA LYS A 58 -7.42 -1.94 10.58
C LYS A 58 -6.19 -2.29 11.40
N VAL A 59 -5.31 -3.11 10.84
CA VAL A 59 -4.01 -3.44 11.43
C VAL A 59 -2.92 -2.68 10.68
N LEU A 60 -2.31 -1.70 11.36
CA LEU A 60 -1.20 -0.90 10.83
C LEU A 60 0.15 -1.55 11.17
N PHE A 61 1.07 -1.60 10.22
CA PHE A 61 2.39 -2.19 10.38
C PHE A 61 3.42 -1.57 9.44
N ARG A 62 4.70 -1.68 9.81
CA ARG A 62 5.81 -1.33 8.90
C ARG A 62 6.20 -2.57 8.11
N LEU A 63 6.45 -2.37 6.82
CA LEU A 63 6.90 -3.41 5.92
C LEU A 63 8.29 -3.06 5.39
N GLN A 64 9.25 -3.93 5.65
CA GLN A 64 10.65 -3.70 5.25
C GLN A 64 10.80 -3.74 3.73
N ALA A 65 11.80 -3.04 3.20
CA ALA A 65 12.24 -3.15 1.82
C ALA A 65 12.45 -4.62 1.42
N MET A 66 11.94 -5.03 0.27
CA MET A 66 12.02 -6.42 -0.24
C MET A 66 11.56 -7.48 0.77
N GLY A 67 10.64 -7.12 1.68
CA GLY A 67 10.21 -7.94 2.81
C GLY A 67 8.76 -8.42 2.71
N TYR A 68 8.40 -9.34 3.59
CA TYR A 68 7.05 -9.90 3.72
C TYR A 68 6.42 -9.55 5.06
N SER A 69 5.12 -9.31 5.06
CA SER A 69 4.36 -9.24 6.30
C SER A 69 4.18 -10.64 6.91
N ARG A 70 3.78 -10.69 8.17
CA ARG A 70 3.11 -11.88 8.70
C ARG A 70 1.79 -12.12 7.95
N TRP A 71 1.26 -13.34 8.06
CA TRP A 71 -0.11 -13.60 7.64
C TRP A 71 -1.08 -12.89 8.58
N PHE A 72 -2.04 -12.16 8.01
CA PHE A 72 -3.18 -11.62 8.74
C PHE A 72 -4.40 -12.47 8.42
N THR A 73 -4.92 -13.13 9.44
CA THR A 73 -6.02 -14.08 9.33
C THR A 73 -7.33 -13.43 9.73
N ALA A 74 -8.41 -13.77 9.04
CA ALA A 74 -9.74 -13.34 9.40
C ALA A 74 -10.19 -13.96 10.74
N THR A 75 -11.06 -13.25 11.43
CA THR A 75 -11.67 -13.69 12.71
C THR A 75 -12.75 -14.76 12.51
N ASP A 76 -13.34 -14.83 11.32
CA ASP A 76 -14.44 -15.74 10.98
C ASP A 76 -14.19 -16.44 9.63
N ILE A 77 -14.56 -17.71 9.54
CA ILE A 77 -14.40 -18.57 8.35
C ILE A 77 -15.25 -18.13 7.15
N ARG A 78 -16.32 -17.36 7.40
CA ARG A 78 -17.24 -16.83 6.39
C ARG A 78 -16.59 -15.75 5.54
N TYR A 79 -15.55 -15.08 6.04
CA TYR A 79 -14.81 -14.11 5.26
C TYR A 79 -14.00 -14.75 4.14
N ASN A 80 -13.79 -13.99 3.07
CA ASN A 80 -13.00 -14.37 1.92
C ASN A 80 -12.09 -13.22 1.47
N HIS A 81 -11.34 -13.41 0.38
CA HIS A 81 -10.36 -12.44 -0.12
C HIS A 81 -10.91 -11.04 -0.40
N THR A 82 -12.19 -10.91 -0.77
CA THR A 82 -12.82 -9.60 -1.06
C THR A 82 -13.10 -8.78 0.20
N ASN A 83 -13.08 -9.42 1.38
CA ASN A 83 -13.26 -8.74 2.67
C ASN A 83 -11.97 -8.11 3.19
N PHE A 84 -10.86 -8.28 2.48
CA PHE A 84 -9.57 -7.68 2.82
C PHE A 84 -9.37 -6.41 2.00
N SER A 85 -8.93 -5.34 2.64
CA SER A 85 -8.38 -4.18 1.94
C SER A 85 -6.96 -3.95 2.39
N VAL A 86 -6.04 -3.88 1.44
CA VAL A 86 -4.62 -3.66 1.70
C VAL A 86 -4.22 -2.33 1.09
N TRP A 87 -3.51 -1.52 1.87
CA TRP A 87 -2.96 -0.27 1.39
C TRP A 87 -1.59 -0.03 2.01
N CYS A 88 -0.66 0.45 1.20
CA CYS A 88 0.70 0.76 1.60
C CYS A 88 1.12 2.09 1.01
N ASP A 89 2.01 2.78 1.72
CA ASP A 89 2.62 4.02 1.27
C ASP A 89 4.06 4.11 1.78
N TYR A 90 4.85 4.99 1.19
CA TYR A 90 6.25 5.18 1.56
C TYR A 90 6.37 5.68 2.99
N LEU A 91 7.12 4.98 3.84
CA LEU A 91 7.28 5.34 5.26
C LEU A 91 7.82 6.78 5.43
N ARG A 92 8.65 7.24 4.49
CA ARG A 92 9.22 8.59 4.46
C ARG A 92 8.16 9.70 4.41
N LEU A 93 6.98 9.42 3.83
CA LEU A 93 5.88 10.38 3.72
C LEU A 93 5.06 10.50 5.02
N HIS A 94 5.31 9.64 6.01
CA HIS A 94 4.55 9.61 7.27
C HIS A 94 5.45 9.80 8.49
N PRO A 95 5.84 11.05 8.84
CA PRO A 95 6.75 11.35 9.96
C PRO A 95 6.35 10.74 11.29
N LYS A 96 5.04 10.67 11.58
CA LYS A 96 4.48 10.07 12.80
C LYS A 96 4.93 8.62 13.01
N TYR A 97 5.18 7.88 11.94
CA TYR A 97 5.54 6.46 11.98
C TYR A 97 7.03 6.22 11.71
N GLN A 98 7.88 7.24 11.64
CA GLN A 98 9.31 7.03 11.37
C GLN A 98 10.07 6.55 12.61
N LYS A 99 9.72 7.07 13.80
CA LYS A 99 10.35 6.67 15.07
C LYS A 99 9.79 5.33 15.52
N LYS A 100 10.66 4.33 15.68
CA LYS A 100 10.27 3.01 16.24
C LYS A 100 9.81 3.17 17.68
#